data_AF-A0A1H4L3H6-F1
#
_entry.id   AF-A0A1H4L3H6-F1
#
_cell.length_a   1.000
_cell.length_b   1.000
_cell.length_c   1.000
_cell.angle_alpha   90.00
_cell.angle_beta   90.00
_cell.angle_gamma   90.00
#
_symmetry.space_group_name_H-M   'P 1'
#
loop_
_entity.id
_entity.type
_entity.pdbx_description
1 polymer ?
#
loop_
_entity_poly.entity_id
_entity_poly.type
_entity_poly.pdbx_seq_one_letter_code
_entity_poly.pdbx_strand_id
1 'polypeptide(L)'
;MAVTGAYRQAFPRFVHVQPVPDQFFYGQCDGVRYAATRFQVTSGATQEELVGMQDEGSVTKYFRATTGSGWSYLTSDAFPRGAHGCGDVPAIPETLSAAWGNCAM
;
A
#
# COMPACT_ATOMS: atom_id res chain seq x y z
N MET A 1 9.65 6.35 -5.06
CA MET A 1 9.66 5.00 -5.68
C MET A 1 8.50 4.84 -6.64
N ALA A 2 8.51 3.85 -7.55
CA ALA A 2 7.42 3.66 -8.52
C ALA A 2 6.05 3.40 -7.85
N VAL A 3 6.02 2.70 -6.72
CA VAL A 3 4.80 2.51 -5.90
C VAL A 3 4.28 3.84 -5.32
N THR A 4 5.18 4.73 -4.86
CA THR A 4 4.82 6.08 -4.42
C THR A 4 4.17 6.89 -5.56
N GLY A 5 4.67 6.72 -6.79
CA GLY A 5 4.08 7.35 -7.98
C GLY A 5 2.67 6.86 -8.25
N ALA A 6 2.44 5.55 -8.19
CA ALA A 6 1.11 4.96 -8.34
C ALA A 6 0.13 5.43 -7.25
N TYR A 7 0.61 5.57 -6.00
CA TYR A 7 -0.19 6.09 -4.91
C TYR A 7 -0.60 7.55 -5.14
N ARG A 8 0.34 8.42 -5.53
CA ARG A 8 0.06 9.82 -5.88
C ARG A 8 -0.91 9.96 -7.05
N GLN A 9 -0.83 9.04 -8.02
CA GLN A 9 -1.77 9.04 -9.13
C GLN A 9 -3.20 8.68 -8.69
N ALA A 10 -3.35 7.72 -7.76
CA ALA A 10 -4.65 7.35 -7.20
C ALA A 10 -5.19 8.40 -6.21
N PHE A 11 -4.31 9.10 -5.50
CA PHE A 11 -4.66 10.12 -4.51
C PHE A 11 -3.87 11.42 -4.75
N PRO A 12 -4.25 12.24 -5.76
CA PRO A 12 -3.47 13.40 -6.19
C PRO A 12 -3.24 14.47 -5.12
N ARG A 13 -4.07 14.50 -4.08
CA ARG A 13 -3.96 15.42 -2.94
C ARG A 13 -2.78 15.10 -2.01
N PHE A 14 -2.23 13.88 -2.05
CA PHE A 14 -1.13 13.46 -1.17
C PHE A 14 0.19 13.49 -1.93
N VAL A 15 0.81 14.65 -2.00
CA VAL A 15 2.06 14.89 -2.73
C VAL A 15 3.26 14.61 -1.84
N HIS A 16 3.23 15.07 -0.59
CA HIS A 16 4.34 14.97 0.37
C HIS A 16 4.23 13.70 1.18
N VAL A 17 4.35 12.56 0.51
CA VAL A 17 4.26 11.23 1.14
C VAL A 17 5.37 10.29 0.70
N GLN A 18 5.71 9.38 1.61
CA GLN A 18 6.63 8.27 1.39
C GLN A 18 6.14 6.99 2.10
N PRO A 19 6.55 5.80 1.63
CA PRO A 19 6.35 4.56 2.37
C PRO A 19 6.91 4.67 3.80
N VAL A 20 6.20 4.12 4.78
CA VAL A 20 6.73 3.96 6.14
C VAL A 20 7.95 3.02 6.07
N PRO A 21 9.12 3.41 6.62
CA PRO A 21 10.29 2.55 6.66
C PRO A 21 9.99 1.20 7.34
N ASP A 22 10.66 0.15 6.89
CA ASP A 22 10.55 -1.22 7.43
C ASP A 22 9.13 -1.84 7.42
N GLN A 23 8.16 -1.18 6.78
CA GLN A 23 6.78 -1.65 6.59
C GLN A 23 6.40 -1.76 5.11
N PHE A 24 7.41 -2.03 4.27
CA PHE A 24 7.23 -2.20 2.83
C PHE A 24 7.37 -3.68 2.46
N PHE A 25 6.26 -4.30 2.09
CA PHE A 25 6.20 -5.67 1.60
C PHE A 25 6.26 -5.68 0.07
N TYR A 26 7.01 -6.62 -0.49
CA TYR A 26 7.12 -6.82 -1.92
C TYR A 26 7.24 -8.30 -2.25
N GLY A 27 6.73 -8.69 -3.41
CA GLY A 27 6.73 -10.07 -3.86
C GLY A 27 6.04 -10.24 -5.20
N GLN A 28 6.07 -11.46 -5.71
CA GLN A 28 5.55 -11.80 -7.03
C GLN A 28 4.91 -13.19 -7.01
N CYS A 29 3.78 -13.32 -7.69
CA CYS A 29 3.12 -14.60 -7.96
C CYS A 29 2.63 -14.59 -9.41
N ASP A 30 2.88 -15.67 -10.16
CA ASP A 30 2.41 -15.85 -11.54
C ASP A 30 2.67 -14.64 -12.48
N GLY A 31 3.84 -14.02 -12.36
CA GLY A 31 4.21 -12.86 -13.19
C GLY A 31 3.56 -11.54 -12.78
N VAL A 32 2.73 -11.52 -11.73
CA VAL A 32 2.17 -10.31 -11.13
C VAL A 32 3.01 -9.91 -9.93
N ARG A 33 3.52 -8.69 -9.94
CA ARG A 33 4.24 -8.10 -8.81
C ARG A 33 3.23 -7.42 -7.90
N TYR A 34 3.43 -7.57 -6.60
CA TYR A 34 2.61 -6.94 -5.57
C TYR A 34 3.48 -6.16 -4.60
N ALA A 35 2.92 -5.09 -4.06
CA ALA A 35 3.53 -4.36 -2.97
C ALA A 35 2.47 -3.96 -1.95
N ALA A 36 2.83 -3.93 -0.68
CA ALA A 36 1.98 -3.44 0.39
C ALA A 36 2.79 -2.51 1.29
N THR A 37 2.25 -1.33 1.59
CA THR A 37 2.91 -0.38 2.51
C THR A 37 1.92 0.61 3.08
N ARG A 38 2.19 1.10 4.29
CA ARG A 38 1.59 2.34 4.78
C ARG A 38 2.36 3.54 4.22
N PHE A 39 1.72 4.70 4.20
CA PHE A 39 2.37 5.96 3.82
C PHE A 39 2.37 6.93 5.00
N GLN A 40 3.47 7.65 5.15
CA GLN A 40 3.59 8.77 6.07
C GLN A 40 3.85 10.06 5.30
N VAL A 41 3.45 11.17 5.89
CA VAL A 41 3.78 12.51 5.38
C VAL A 41 5.30 12.77 5.47
N THR A 42 5.81 13.53 4.52
CA THR A 42 7.18 14.05 4.51
C THR A 42 7.19 15.53 4.86
N SER A 43 8.39 16.09 5.09
CA SER A 43 8.56 17.54 5.22
C SER A 43 7.93 18.28 4.03
N GLY A 44 7.24 19.38 4.30
CA GLY A 44 6.55 20.18 3.29
C GLY A 44 5.07 19.86 3.10
N ALA A 45 4.54 18.85 3.80
CA ALA A 45 3.11 18.54 3.77
C ALA A 45 2.25 19.74 4.20
N THR A 46 1.18 20.00 3.45
CA THR A 46 0.19 21.03 3.81
C THR A 46 -0.66 20.57 4.99
N GLN A 47 -1.39 21.50 5.62
CA GLN A 47 -2.32 21.16 6.69
C GLN A 47 -3.40 20.17 6.21
N GLU A 48 -3.87 20.29 4.98
CA GLU A 48 -4.84 19.37 4.39
C GLU A 48 -4.27 17.96 4.21
N GLU A 49 -3.01 17.85 3.80
CA GLU A 49 -2.30 16.57 3.73
C GLU A 49 -2.12 15.95 5.11
N LEU A 50 -1.73 16.76 6.11
CA LEU A 50 -1.57 16.30 7.49
C LEU A 50 -2.89 15.75 8.05
N VAL A 51 -4.01 16.44 7.82
CA VAL A 51 -5.33 16.00 8.29
C VAL A 51 -5.79 14.75 7.53
N GLY A 52 -5.68 14.75 6.20
CA GLY A 52 -6.10 13.62 5.38
C GLY A 52 -5.32 12.33 5.67
N MET A 53 -4.03 12.45 6.01
CA MET A 53 -3.16 11.32 6.30
C MET A 53 -3.34 10.71 7.69
N GLN A 54 -4.09 11.36 8.60
CA GLN A 54 -4.38 10.75 9.92
C GLN A 54 -5.17 9.44 9.78
N ASP A 55 -6.17 9.43 8.90
CA ASP A 55 -6.94 8.24 8.58
C ASP A 55 -6.23 7.43 7.50
N GLU A 56 -5.91 8.08 6.38
CA GLU A 56 -5.40 7.41 5.18
C GLU A 56 -4.04 6.74 5.40
N GLY A 57 -3.14 7.34 6.19
CA GLY A 57 -1.82 6.80 6.50
C GLY A 57 -1.83 5.67 7.54
N SER A 58 -2.94 5.48 8.24
CA SER A 58 -3.08 4.44 9.26
C SER A 58 -3.25 3.04 8.67
N VAL A 59 -3.73 2.95 7.42
CA VAL A 59 -4.05 1.68 6.75
C VAL A 59 -3.01 1.32 5.68
N THR A 60 -2.75 0.03 5.52
CA THR A 60 -1.87 -0.48 4.45
C THR A 60 -2.51 -0.22 3.10
N LYS A 61 -1.71 0.21 2.13
CA LYS A 61 -2.11 0.36 0.73
C LYS A 61 -1.48 -0.78 -0.08
N TYR A 62 -2.29 -1.40 -0.94
CA TYR A 62 -1.91 -2.52 -1.78
C TYR A 62 -1.80 -2.09 -3.23
N PHE A 63 -0.79 -2.61 -3.90
CA PHE A 63 -0.47 -2.28 -5.28
C PHE A 63 -0.17 -3.55 -6.06
N ARG A 64 -0.44 -3.49 -7.36
CA ARG A 64 -0.04 -4.54 -8.30
C ARG A 64 0.57 -3.95 -9.56
N ALA A 65 1.45 -4.71 -10.19
CA ALA A 65 1.97 -4.45 -11.54
C ALA A 65 2.02 -5.77 -12.31
N THR A 66 1.44 -5.80 -13.51
CA THR A 66 1.55 -6.94 -14.42
C THR A 66 2.68 -6.74 -15.43
N THR A 67 3.11 -7.80 -16.10
CA THR A 67 4.04 -7.69 -17.23
C THR A 67 3.46 -6.76 -18.29
N GLY A 68 4.18 -5.69 -18.64
CA GLY A 68 3.74 -4.69 -19.60
C GLY A 68 2.92 -3.52 -19.02
N SER A 69 2.56 -3.56 -17.74
CA SER A 69 1.90 -2.43 -17.06
C SER A 69 2.73 -1.89 -15.89
N GLY A 70 2.55 -0.59 -15.61
CA GLY A 70 3.14 0.06 -14.45
C GLY A 70 2.49 -0.38 -13.15
N TRP A 71 2.96 0.18 -12.03
CA TRP A 71 2.29 0.01 -10.74
C TRP A 71 0.93 0.69 -10.72
N SER A 72 -0.05 0.05 -10.10
CA SER A 72 -1.39 0.57 -9.91
C SER A 72 -1.86 0.33 -8.48
N TYR A 73 -2.62 1.28 -7.94
CA TYR A 73 -3.33 1.09 -6.67
C TYR A 73 -4.40 0.01 -6.83
N LEU A 74 -4.43 -0.94 -5.91
CA LEU A 74 -5.36 -2.06 -5.91
C LEU A 74 -6.49 -1.82 -4.89
N THR A 75 -6.12 -1.66 -3.62
CA THR A 75 -7.04 -1.44 -2.50
C THR A 75 -6.24 -1.03 -1.26
N SER A 76 -6.91 -0.81 -0.13
CA SER A 76 -6.30 -0.63 1.19
C SER A 76 -6.85 -1.63 2.20
N ASP A 77 -6.20 -1.75 3.35
CA ASP A 77 -6.78 -2.40 4.52
C ASP A 77 -8.10 -1.72 4.92
N ALA A 78 -9.00 -2.51 5.51
CA ALA A 78 -10.11 -2.00 6.30
C ALA A 78 -9.64 -1.61 7.71
N PHE A 79 -10.39 -0.73 8.37
CA PHE A 79 -10.21 -0.41 9.78
C PHE A 79 -11.48 -0.75 10.58
N PRO A 80 -11.41 -1.63 11.62
CA PRO A 80 -10.22 -2.36 12.06
C PRO A 80 -9.76 -3.38 11.00
N ARG A 81 -8.47 -3.78 11.08
CA ARG A 81 -7.94 -4.83 10.21
C ARG A 81 -8.70 -6.14 10.43
N GLY A 82 -8.93 -6.87 9.35
CA GLY A 82 -9.48 -8.22 9.41
C GLY A 82 -8.51 -9.19 10.09
N ALA A 83 -9.03 -10.35 10.50
CA ALA A 83 -8.29 -11.34 11.27
C ALA A 83 -7.09 -11.93 10.52
N HIS A 84 -7.09 -11.86 9.18
CA HIS A 84 -6.03 -12.38 8.33
C HIS A 84 -5.27 -11.26 7.59
N GLY A 85 -5.47 -9.99 7.96
CA GLY A 85 -4.75 -8.85 7.39
C GLY A 85 -4.77 -8.83 5.86
N CYS A 86 -3.61 -8.86 5.20
CA CYS A 86 -3.57 -8.90 3.74
C CYS A 86 -4.07 -10.22 3.12
N GLY A 87 -4.25 -11.27 3.93
CA GLY A 87 -4.96 -12.49 3.52
C GLY A 87 -6.46 -12.30 3.34
N ASP A 88 -7.05 -11.25 3.92
CA ASP A 88 -8.46 -10.90 3.70
C ASP A 88 -8.69 -10.16 2.37
N VAL A 89 -7.63 -9.83 1.62
CA VAL A 89 -7.70 -9.15 0.33
C VAL A 89 -7.76 -10.18 -0.79
N PRO A 90 -8.92 -10.42 -1.45
CA PRO A 90 -9.07 -11.52 -2.41
C PRO A 90 -8.19 -11.40 -3.66
N ALA A 91 -7.67 -10.20 -3.94
CA ALA A 91 -6.79 -9.93 -5.06
C ALA A 91 -5.30 -10.26 -4.78
N ILE A 92 -4.94 -10.59 -3.52
CA ILE A 92 -3.61 -11.04 -3.12
C ILE A 92 -3.65 -12.58 -3.01
N PRO A 93 -2.80 -13.30 -3.75
CA PRO A 93 -2.74 -14.76 -3.65
C PRO A 93 -2.39 -15.24 -2.24
N GLU A 94 -3.05 -16.30 -1.78
CA GLU A 94 -2.88 -16.87 -0.43
C GLU A 94 -1.43 -17.25 -0.11
N THR A 95 -0.72 -17.83 -1.08
CA THR A 95 0.69 -18.20 -0.94
C THR A 95 1.58 -16.98 -0.67
N LEU A 96 1.23 -15.83 -1.25
CA LEU A 96 1.97 -14.59 -1.08
C LEU A 96 1.60 -13.89 0.23
N SER A 97 0.31 -13.84 0.60
CA SER A 97 -0.11 -13.28 1.90
C SER A 97 0.52 -14.05 3.06
N ALA A 98 0.57 -15.38 2.98
CA ALA A 98 1.27 -16.23 3.95
C ALA A 98 2.78 -15.90 4.02
N ALA A 99 3.44 -15.71 2.89
CA ALA A 99 4.86 -15.33 2.85
C ALA A 99 5.15 -13.96 3.46
N TRP A 100 4.18 -13.03 3.43
CA TRP A 100 4.25 -11.72 4.09
C TRP A 100 3.75 -11.74 5.54
N GLY A 101 3.47 -12.92 6.11
CA GLY A 101 2.95 -13.03 7.47
C GLY A 101 1.62 -12.32 7.65
N ASN A 102 0.75 -12.36 6.63
CA ASN A 102 -0.55 -11.69 6.61
C ASN A 102 -0.49 -10.18 6.84
N CYS A 103 0.69 -9.56 6.69
CA CYS A 103 0.89 -8.14 6.93
C CYS A 103 0.42 -7.72 8.34
N ALA A 104 0.55 -8.63 9.32
CA ALA A 104 0.04 -8.48 10.68
C ALA A 104 0.82 -7.45 11.55
N MET A 105 1.87 -6.87 10.98
CA MET A 105 2.78 -5.90 11.62
C MET A 105 2.17 -4.49 11.66
#